data_AF-A0A3A0A3D7-F1
#
_entry.id   AF-A0A3A0A3D7-F1
#
_cell.length_a   1.000
_cell.length_b   1.000
_cell.length_c   1.000
_cell.angle_alpha   90.00
_cell.angle_beta   90.00
_cell.angle_gamma   90.00
#
_symmetry.space_group_name_H-M   'P 1'
#
loop_
_entity.id
_entity.type
_entity.pdbx_description
1 polymer ?
#
loop_
_entity_poly.entity_id
_entity_poly.type
_entity_poly.pdbx_seq_one_letter_code
_entity_poly.pdbx_strand_id
1 'polypeptide(L)' 'MTHRNNAQLINQTSGTTDWYTPREIIEAARATMGGIDLDPASSAIANQVVQAARIYTKADNALRYDWRARSVWMNHPFS' A
#
# COMPACT_ATOMS: atom_id res chain seq x y z
N MET A 1 -3.81 -29.47 16.06
CA MET A 1 -3.27 -28.09 15.99
C MET A 1 -2.33 -28.02 14.81
N THR A 2 -2.82 -27.55 13.67
CA THR A 2 -1.98 -27.44 12.46
C THR A 2 -1.43 -26.02 12.40
N HIS A 3 -0.14 -25.88 12.71
CA HIS A 3 0.60 -24.64 12.56
C HIS A 3 0.54 -24.22 11.09
N ARG A 4 -0.30 -23.24 10.76
CA ARG A 4 -0.25 -22.61 9.43
C ARG A 4 0.96 -21.69 9.42
N ASN A 5 1.94 -22.04 8.58
CA ASN A 5 3.08 -21.20 8.28
C ASN A 5 2.60 -20.06 7.36
N ASN A 6 2.66 -18.81 7.84
CA ASN A 6 2.23 -17.64 7.07
C ASN A 6 2.99 -17.48 5.74
N ALA A 7 4.16 -18.12 5.59
CA ALA A 7 4.93 -18.14 4.34
C ALA A 7 4.31 -18.99 3.22
N GLN A 8 3.18 -19.68 3.44
CA GLN A 8 2.48 -20.45 2.40
C GLN A 8 1.33 -19.68 1.71
N LEU A 9 1.10 -18.41 2.04
CA LEU A 9 0.07 -17.56 1.40
C LEU A 9 0.55 -16.84 0.14
N ILE A 10 1.74 -17.19 -0.38
CA ILE A 10 2.31 -16.59 -1.59
C ILE A 10 1.63 -17.22 -2.83
N ASN A 11 0.62 -16.53 -3.35
CA ASN A 11 -0.03 -16.88 -4.61
C ASN A 11 0.90 -16.49 -5.77
N GLN A 12 1.80 -17.39 -6.19
CA GLN A 12 2.53 -17.26 -7.45
C GLN A 12 1.64 -17.67 -8.62
N THR A 13 0.86 -16.73 -9.15
CA THR A 13 0.23 -16.90 -10.47
C THR A 13 0.40 -15.62 -11.29
N SER A 14 0.88 -15.80 -12.52
CA SER A 14 1.07 -14.81 -13.59
C SER A 14 1.95 -13.59 -13.27
N GLY A 15 3.26 -13.68 -13.54
CA GLY A 15 4.22 -12.66 -14.08
C GLY A 15 4.13 -11.13 -13.83
N THR A 16 3.13 -10.62 -13.16
CA THR A 16 2.83 -9.23 -12.82
C THR A 16 2.13 -9.27 -11.46
N THR A 17 2.89 -9.57 -10.41
CA THR A 17 2.35 -9.58 -9.05
C THR A 17 2.50 -8.18 -8.47
N ASP A 18 1.52 -7.31 -8.73
CA ASP A 18 1.37 -6.09 -7.95
C ASP A 18 0.94 -6.52 -6.53
N TRP A 19 1.90 -6.51 -5.61
CA TRP A 19 1.66 -6.85 -4.20
C TRP A 19 0.91 -5.72 -3.49
N TYR A 20 -0.42 -5.70 -3.62
CA TYR A 20 -1.28 -4.79 -2.86
C TYR A 20 -1.36 -5.18 -1.39
N THR A 21 -1.47 -4.19 -0.50
CA THR A 21 -1.79 -4.45 0.91
C THR A 21 -3.22 -5.00 1.02
N PRO A 22 -3.44 -6.11 1.75
CA PRO A 22 -4.79 -6.60 2.07
C PRO A 22 -5.69 -5.51 2.65
N ARG A 23 -6.98 -5.54 2.29
CA ARG A 23 -7.95 -4.51 2.68
C ARG A 23 -8.03 -4.37 4.21
N GLU A 24 -8.01 -5.48 4.95
CA GLU A 24 -8.17 -5.42 6.42
C GLU A 24 -7.07 -4.58 7.09
N ILE A 25 -5.84 -4.65 6.57
CA ILE A 25 -4.71 -3.87 7.07
C ILE A 25 -4.89 -2.39 6.77
N ILE A 26 -5.37 -2.07 5.57
CA ILE A 26 -5.65 -0.69 5.15
C ILE A 26 -6.78 -0.08 6.00
N GLU A 27 -7.86 -0.82 6.25
CA GLU A 27 -8.94 -0.36 7.14
C GLU A 27 -8.43 -0.10 8.55
N ALA A 28 -7.62 -1.01 9.10
CA ALA A 28 -7.00 -0.84 10.41
C ALA A 28 -6.09 0.41 10.45
N ALA A 29 -5.25 0.59 9.43
CA ALA A 29 -4.38 1.75 9.32
C ALA A 29 -5.17 3.06 9.29
N ARG A 30 -6.24 3.14 8.48
CA ARG A 30 -7.11 4.32 8.45
C ARG A 30 -7.80 4.57 9.79
N ALA A 31 -8.29 3.54 10.46
CA ALA A 31 -8.90 3.67 11.77
C ALA A 31 -7.90 4.20 12.81
N THR A 32 -6.65 3.73 12.78
CA THR A 32 -5.60 4.18 13.69
C THR A 32 -5.15 5.62 13.40
N MET A 33 -5.00 6.00 12.13
CA MET A 33 -4.46 7.30 11.72
C MET A 33 -5.53 8.39 11.52
N GLY A 34 -6.83 8.04 11.53
CA GLY A 34 -7.91 8.96 11.18
C GLY A 34 -7.97 9.27 9.68
N GLY A 35 -7.56 8.32 8.84
CA GLY A 35 -7.41 8.46 7.40
C GLY A 35 -5.97 8.25 6.91
N ILE A 36 -5.77 8.36 5.59
CA ILE A 36 -4.46 8.38 4.95
C ILE A 36 -4.40 9.63 4.07
N ASP A 37 -3.50 10.55 4.38
CA ASP A 37 -3.37 11.79 3.61
C ASP A 37 -2.43 11.61 2.40
N LEU A 38 -1.39 10.79 2.54
CA LEU A 38 -0.39 10.56 1.50
C LEU A 38 -0.04 9.07 1.36
N ASP A 39 -0.09 8.56 0.14
CA ASP A 39 0.58 7.32 -0.28
C ASP A 39 1.59 7.61 -1.40
N PRO A 40 2.91 7.70 -1.09
CA PRO A 40 3.92 8.08 -2.05
C PRO A 40 4.34 6.94 -2.99
N ALA A 41 3.76 5.74 -2.83
CA ALA A 41 4.17 4.52 -3.50
C ALA A 41 2.95 3.80 -4.10
N SER A 42 2.05 4.55 -4.73
CA SER A 42 0.72 4.06 -5.11
C SER A 42 0.50 3.91 -6.62
N SER A 43 -0.70 3.46 -6.97
CA SER A 43 -1.26 3.49 -8.32
C SER A 43 -2.75 3.84 -8.25
N ALA A 44 -3.36 4.20 -9.38
CA ALA A 44 -4.79 4.46 -9.42
C ALA A 44 -5.62 3.25 -8.95
N ILE A 45 -5.13 2.03 -9.22
CA ILE A 45 -5.77 0.77 -8.80
C ILE A 45 -5.55 0.53 -7.30
N ALA A 46 -4.32 0.69 -6.80
CA ALA A 46 -4.03 0.57 -5.36
C ALA A 46 -4.89 1.54 -4.53
N ASN A 47 -5.03 2.78 -5.01
CA ASN A 47 -5.73 3.83 -4.28
C ASN A 47 -7.25 3.61 -4.20
N GLN A 48 -7.83 2.70 -5.01
CA GLN A 48 -9.22 2.27 -4.82
C GLN A 48 -9.42 1.59 -3.45
N VAL A 49 -8.38 0.95 -2.92
CA VAL A 49 -8.38 0.31 -1.60
C VAL A 49 -7.75 1.23 -0.54
N VAL A 50 -6.58 1.83 -0.83
CA VAL A 50 -5.84 2.69 0.13
C VAL A 50 -6.62 3.95 0.49
N GLN A 51 -7.31 4.56 -0.49
CA GLN A 51 -8.09 5.79 -0.33
C GLN A 51 -7.29 6.94 0.31
N ALA A 52 -6.02 7.08 -0.11
CA ALA A 52 -5.20 8.22 0.24
C ALA A 52 -5.70 9.49 -0.46
N ALA A 53 -5.69 10.62 0.23
CA ALA A 53 -6.09 11.91 -0.33
C ALA A 53 -5.14 12.40 -1.44
N ARG A 54 -3.84 12.10 -1.30
CA ARG A 54 -2.81 12.36 -2.31
C ARG A 54 -2.00 11.09 -2.54
N ILE A 55 -1.69 10.81 -3.80
CA ILE A 55 -0.80 9.73 -4.17
C ILE A 55 0.34 10.22 -5.05
N TYR A 56 1.47 9.52 -4.99
CA TYR A 56 2.47 9.54 -6.04
C TYR A 56 2.52 8.16 -6.70
N THR A 57 2.65 8.18 -8.01
CA THR A 57 2.81 7.00 -8.85
C THR A 57 4.27 6.81 -9.21
N LYS A 58 4.59 5.68 -9.85
CA LYS A 58 5.94 5.42 -10.39
C LYS A 58 6.45 6.54 -11.29
N ALA A 59 5.57 7.21 -12.04
CA ALA A 59 5.95 8.30 -12.94
C ALA A 59 6.38 9.58 -12.20
N ASP A 60 5.86 9.80 -10.98
CA ASP A 60 6.10 11.04 -10.25
C ASP A 60 7.49 11.07 -9.59
N ASN A 61 8.13 9.91 -9.40
CA ASN A 61 9.38 9.75 -8.64
C ASN A 61 9.28 10.42 -7.26
N ALA A 62 8.48 9.81 -6.39
CA ALA A 62 8.10 10.35 -5.09
C ALA A 62 9.27 10.77 -4.19
N LEU A 63 10.46 10.19 -4.39
CA LEU A 63 11.69 10.51 -3.66
C LEU A 63 12.15 11.97 -3.85
N ARG A 64 11.61 12.67 -4.84
CA ARG A 64 11.91 14.09 -5.11
C ARG A 64 11.02 15.06 -4.33
N TYR A 65 9.99 14.58 -3.66
CA TYR A 65 9.04 15.43 -2.94
C TYR A 65 9.16 15.26 -1.42
N ASP A 66 8.86 16.34 -0.71
CA ASP A 66 8.62 16.30 0.73
C ASP A 66 7.32 15.53 1.03
N TRP A 67 7.43 14.47 1.84
CA TRP A 67 6.27 13.68 2.28
C TRP A 67 5.58 14.28 3.49
N ARG A 68 5.30 15.59 3.43
CA ARG A 68 4.61 16.33 4.50
C ARG A 68 3.11 16.06 4.40
N ALA A 69 2.59 15.30 5.36
CA ALA A 69 1.17 15.04 5.57
C ALA A 69 0.92 14.64 7.04
N ARG A 70 -0.34 14.64 7.52
CA ARG A 70 -0.63 14.21 8.90
C ARG A 70 -0.50 12.70 9.05
N SER A 71 -0.82 11.95 8.01
CA SER A 71 -0.71 10.49 7.92
C SER A 71 -0.11 10.09 6.58
N VAL A 72 0.90 9.21 6.63
CA VAL A 72 1.55 8.67 5.43
C VAL A 72 1.48 7.15 5.48
N TRP A 73 0.85 6.54 4.48
CA TRP A 73 0.85 5.10 4.26
C TRP A 73 1.83 4.79 3.14
N MET A 74 2.87 4.00 3.39
CA MET A 74 3.81 3.62 2.35
C MET A 74 3.93 2.10 2.27
N ASN A 75 3.41 1.54 1.19
CA ASN A 75 3.71 0.17 0.79
C ASN A 75 4.65 0.22 -0.43
N HIS A 76 5.97 0.11 -0.18
CA HIS A 76 6.96 0.20 -1.25
C HIS A 76 6.70 -0.81 -2.38
N PRO A 77 6.85 -0.42 -3.67
CA PRO A 77 6.88 -1.39 -4.75
C PRO A 77 8.18 -2.19 -4.66
N PHE A 78 8.11 -3.49 -4.95
CA PHE A 78 9.28 -4.38 -4.92
C PHE A 78 10.18 -4.28 -6.18
N SER A 79 10.00 -3.25 -7.03
CA SER A 79 10.70 -3.08 -8.31
C SER A 79 11.11 -1.65 -8.62
#